data_AF-A0A951DBP3-F1
#
_entry.id   AF-A0A951DBP3-F1
#
_cell.length_a   1.000
_cell.length_b   1.000
_cell.length_c   1.000
_cell.angle_alpha   90.00
_cell.angle_beta   90.00
_cell.angle_gamma   90.00
#
_symmetry.space_group_name_H-M   'P 1'
#
loop_
_entity.id
_entity.type
_entity.pdbx_description
1 polymer ?
#
loop_
_entity_poly.entity_id
_entity_poly.type
_entity_poly.pdbx_seq_one_letter_code
_entity_poly.pdbx_strand_id
1 'polypeptide(L)'
;MSLEYEDYKYRVPIKFGGTVLDRATIINVRCTVRTVGGQVAKGFGSMPMGNVWAFPSHTMNYETTLGAMKALASKICKITADSKVSGHPIDINWTLQPEYLKAASQVSNELHLGEPIPKLCTLVTTSAFDAAVHDAFGKVHNLNCYYTYGPEFMTHDLSYYAGSGFRGMYPDRFLLKEPKPRMPLYHLVSAVDPIEDSDITKRVNDGLPETLPEWINHDGLTHLKIKLNGNDLQWDVERVL
;
A
#
# COMPACT_ATOMS: atom_id res chain seq x y z
N MET A 1 -0.27 -20.04 -3.77
CA MET A 1 -0.30 -18.69 -3.17
C MET A 1 -1.26 -18.74 -2.00
N SER A 2 -0.99 -18.02 -0.92
CA SER A 2 -1.86 -17.92 0.25
C SER A 2 -1.87 -16.48 0.76
N LEU A 3 -2.90 -16.14 1.54
CA LEU A 3 -3.04 -14.84 2.19
C LEU A 3 -3.54 -15.00 3.63
N GLU A 4 -3.12 -14.06 4.47
CA GLU A 4 -3.48 -13.94 5.89
C GLU A 4 -3.77 -12.48 6.20
N TYR A 5 -4.56 -12.23 7.25
CA TYR A 5 -4.87 -10.88 7.71
C TYR A 5 -4.41 -10.69 9.16
N GLU A 6 -3.94 -9.49 9.47
CA GLU A 6 -3.67 -9.04 10.82
C GLU A 6 -4.44 -7.76 11.09
N ASP A 7 -5.19 -7.73 12.18
CA ASP A 7 -6.01 -6.58 12.58
C ASP A 7 -5.38 -5.90 13.79
N TYR A 8 -5.16 -4.60 13.68
CA TYR A 8 -4.51 -3.77 14.69
C TYR A 8 -5.44 -2.66 15.13
N LYS A 9 -5.50 -2.42 16.44
CA LYS A 9 -6.07 -1.19 16.99
C LYS A 9 -4.96 -0.17 17.19
N TYR A 10 -5.16 1.05 16.71
CA TYR A 10 -4.25 2.15 16.99
C TYR A 10 -4.31 2.53 18.46
N ARG A 11 -3.16 2.94 19.00
CA ARG A 11 -3.05 3.45 20.37
C ARG A 11 -3.92 4.68 20.58
N VAL A 12 -3.87 5.61 19.62
CA VAL A 12 -4.74 6.78 19.52
C VAL A 12 -5.30 6.89 18.09
N PRO A 13 -6.52 7.40 17.90
CA PRO A 13 -7.08 7.58 16.56
C PRO A 13 -6.28 8.58 15.74
N ILE A 14 -6.22 8.36 14.43
CA ILE A 14 -5.55 9.24 13.47
C ILE A 14 -6.54 9.73 12.41
N LYS A 15 -6.45 10.99 11.97
CA LYS A 15 -7.20 11.48 10.80
C LYS A 15 -6.40 11.27 9.52
N PHE A 16 -6.93 10.48 8.60
CA PHE A 16 -6.34 10.18 7.30
C PHE A 16 -7.43 10.18 6.21
N GLY A 17 -7.17 10.85 5.08
CA GLY A 17 -8.13 10.92 3.98
C GLY A 17 -9.46 11.59 4.34
N GLY A 18 -9.47 12.49 5.34
CA GLY A 18 -10.68 13.15 5.84
C GLY A 18 -11.43 12.38 6.94
N THR A 19 -11.04 11.13 7.22
CA THR A 19 -11.72 10.27 8.19
C THR A 19 -10.83 9.96 9.38
N VAL A 20 -11.42 9.88 10.58
CA VAL A 20 -10.73 9.42 11.79
C VAL A 20 -10.76 7.89 11.85
N LEU A 21 -9.61 7.27 12.04
CA LEU A 21 -9.40 5.83 12.07
C LEU A 21 -8.78 5.43 13.41
N ASP A 22 -9.27 4.35 14.00
CA ASP A 22 -8.74 3.76 15.24
C ASP A 22 -8.13 2.37 15.03
N ARG A 23 -8.06 1.89 13.78
CA ARG A 23 -7.64 0.54 13.43
C ARG A 23 -7.08 0.44 12.02
N ALA A 24 -6.34 -0.63 11.77
CA ALA A 24 -5.87 -1.03 10.46
C ALA A 24 -5.90 -2.55 10.29
N THR A 25 -6.22 -3.00 9.07
CA THR A 25 -6.03 -4.38 8.65
C THR A 25 -4.85 -4.44 7.69
N ILE A 26 -3.91 -5.33 7.96
CA ILE A 26 -2.79 -5.69 7.07
C ILE A 26 -3.15 -6.98 6.34
N ILE A 27 -2.89 -7.04 5.04
CA ILE A 27 -2.89 -8.28 4.27
C ILE A 27 -1.46 -8.75 4.04
N ASN A 28 -1.22 -10.02 4.34
CA ASN A 28 0.04 -10.71 4.11
C ASN A 28 -0.16 -11.76 3.01
N VAL A 29 0.65 -11.72 1.96
CA VAL A 29 0.59 -12.68 0.84
C VAL A 29 1.88 -13.46 0.76
N ARG A 30 1.78 -14.78 0.63
CA ARG A 30 2.90 -15.68 0.36
C ARG A 30 2.71 -16.35 -0.98
N CYS A 31 3.76 -16.39 -1.79
CA CYS A 31 3.73 -17.05 -3.08
C CYS A 31 4.97 -17.91 -3.31
N THR A 32 4.86 -18.79 -4.29
CA THR A 32 5.98 -19.56 -4.83
C THR A 32 5.96 -19.33 -6.33
N VAL A 33 7.07 -18.87 -6.89
CA VAL A 33 7.23 -18.72 -8.33
C VAL A 33 8.14 -19.82 -8.86
N ARG A 34 8.00 -20.14 -10.15
CA ARG A 34 8.87 -21.06 -10.87
C ARG A 34 9.29 -20.42 -12.19
N THR A 35 10.59 -20.39 -12.47
CA THR A 35 11.10 -19.92 -13.77
C THR A 35 10.89 -20.99 -14.85
N VAL A 36 10.98 -20.60 -16.12
CA VAL A 36 10.97 -21.55 -17.25
C VAL A 36 12.09 -22.59 -17.12
N GLY A 37 13.24 -22.19 -16.58
CA GLY A 37 14.37 -23.08 -16.26
C GLY A 37 14.16 -23.98 -15.03
N GLY A 38 12.98 -23.94 -14.40
CA GLY A 38 12.60 -24.85 -13.32
C GLY A 38 13.03 -24.41 -11.92
N GLN A 39 13.77 -23.31 -11.77
CA GLN A 39 14.15 -22.75 -10.47
C GLN A 39 12.91 -22.25 -9.71
N VAL A 40 12.93 -22.38 -8.40
CA VAL A 40 11.79 -22.06 -7.53
C VAL A 40 12.24 -21.16 -6.40
N ALA A 41 11.46 -20.13 -6.11
CA ALA A 41 11.65 -19.29 -4.93
C ALA A 41 10.31 -18.92 -4.29
N LYS A 42 10.36 -18.62 -2.99
CA LYS A 42 9.21 -18.13 -2.23
C LYS A 42 9.30 -16.62 -2.08
N GLY A 43 8.16 -15.95 -2.17
CA GLY A 43 8.04 -14.51 -1.92
C GLY A 43 7.01 -14.18 -0.86
N PHE A 44 7.15 -12.97 -0.33
CA PHE A 44 6.28 -12.40 0.69
C PHE A 44 5.98 -10.93 0.39
N GLY A 45 4.73 -10.54 0.57
CA GLY A 45 4.28 -9.15 0.49
C GLY A 45 3.33 -8.83 1.62
N SER A 46 3.43 -7.63 2.17
CA SER A 46 2.61 -7.16 3.28
C SER A 46 2.21 -5.71 3.04
N MET A 47 0.91 -5.41 3.07
CA MET A 47 0.39 -4.06 2.80
C MET A 47 -0.84 -3.77 3.66
N PRO A 48 -1.05 -2.51 4.07
CA PRO A 48 -2.31 -2.12 4.69
C PRO A 48 -3.45 -2.13 3.66
N MET A 49 -4.62 -2.59 4.07
CA MET A 49 -5.81 -2.60 3.21
C MET A 49 -6.32 -1.19 2.89
N GLY A 50 -6.25 -0.26 3.86
CA GLY A 50 -6.48 1.17 3.61
C GLY A 50 -7.86 1.52 2.99
N ASN A 51 -8.90 0.74 3.28
CA ASN A 51 -10.24 0.84 2.66
C ASN A 51 -10.84 2.24 2.72
N VAL A 52 -10.63 2.99 3.81
CA VAL A 52 -11.19 4.34 3.94
C VAL A 52 -10.60 5.35 2.95
N TRP A 53 -9.36 5.15 2.53
CA TRP A 53 -8.72 5.99 1.51
C TRP A 53 -8.91 5.44 0.10
N ALA A 54 -8.80 4.12 -0.07
CA ALA A 54 -8.84 3.48 -1.38
C ALA A 54 -10.27 3.26 -1.91
N PHE A 55 -11.23 3.13 -0.99
CA PHE A 55 -12.67 2.96 -1.25
C PHE A 55 -13.49 3.94 -0.39
N PRO A 56 -13.33 5.26 -0.60
CA PRO A 56 -14.08 6.25 0.14
C PRO A 56 -15.56 6.16 -0.24
N SER A 57 -16.43 5.95 0.75
CA SER A 57 -17.88 5.91 0.56
C SER A 57 -18.58 6.75 1.62
N HIS A 58 -19.64 7.46 1.21
CA HIS A 58 -20.52 8.19 2.13
C HIS A 58 -21.73 7.36 2.57
N THR A 59 -21.96 6.21 1.94
CA THR A 59 -23.15 5.36 2.14
C THR A 59 -22.80 4.01 2.77
N MET A 60 -21.61 3.50 2.52
CA MET A 60 -21.12 2.24 3.08
C MET A 60 -20.19 2.48 4.28
N ASN A 61 -20.32 1.66 5.31
CA ASN A 61 -19.47 1.77 6.49
C ASN A 61 -18.11 1.10 6.29
N TYR A 62 -17.24 1.26 7.29
CA TYR A 62 -15.88 0.69 7.31
C TYR A 62 -15.86 -0.83 7.04
N GLU A 63 -16.72 -1.59 7.71
CA GLU A 63 -16.75 -3.05 7.62
C GLU A 63 -17.24 -3.52 6.24
N THR A 64 -18.20 -2.81 5.64
CA THR A 64 -18.69 -3.11 4.29
C THR A 64 -17.57 -2.95 3.25
N THR A 65 -16.86 -1.81 3.28
CA THR A 65 -15.77 -1.55 2.31
C THR A 65 -14.57 -2.46 2.55
N LEU A 66 -14.19 -2.72 3.81
CA LEU A 66 -13.13 -3.68 4.14
C LEU A 66 -13.50 -5.11 3.72
N GLY A 67 -14.75 -5.54 3.98
CA GLY A 67 -15.26 -6.84 3.56
C GLY A 67 -15.22 -7.02 2.05
N ALA A 68 -15.59 -5.99 1.28
CA ALA A 68 -15.47 -5.99 -0.17
C ALA A 68 -14.01 -6.15 -0.63
N MET A 69 -13.06 -5.47 0.01
CA MET A 69 -11.64 -5.65 -0.30
C MET A 69 -11.12 -7.05 0.05
N LYS A 70 -11.52 -7.64 1.19
CA LYS A 70 -11.15 -9.02 1.57
C LYS A 70 -11.73 -10.06 0.59
N ALA A 71 -12.96 -9.85 0.12
CA ALA A 71 -13.58 -10.67 -0.92
C ALA A 71 -12.83 -10.55 -2.26
N LEU A 72 -12.46 -9.34 -2.66
CA LEU A 72 -11.66 -9.08 -3.84
C LEU A 72 -10.26 -9.70 -3.74
N ALA A 73 -9.57 -9.57 -2.59
CA ALA A 73 -8.26 -10.19 -2.35
C ALA A 73 -8.31 -11.71 -2.53
N SER A 74 -9.40 -12.35 -2.10
CA SER A 74 -9.60 -13.80 -2.29
C SER A 74 -9.70 -14.17 -3.79
N LYS A 75 -10.41 -13.37 -4.60
CA LYS A 75 -10.47 -13.58 -6.05
C LYS A 75 -9.11 -13.29 -6.72
N ILE A 76 -8.42 -12.21 -6.33
CA ILE A 76 -7.08 -11.86 -6.84
C ILE A 76 -6.07 -12.98 -6.55
N CYS A 77 -6.11 -13.57 -5.36
CA CYS A 77 -5.28 -14.71 -4.99
C CYS A 77 -5.44 -15.87 -5.97
N LYS A 78 -6.70 -16.21 -6.29
CA LYS A 78 -7.02 -17.26 -7.26
C LYS A 78 -6.55 -16.91 -8.67
N ILE A 79 -6.87 -15.71 -9.15
CA ILE A 79 -6.48 -15.24 -10.49
C ILE A 79 -4.96 -15.30 -10.66
N THR A 80 -4.22 -14.82 -9.66
CA THR A 80 -2.75 -14.78 -9.70
C THR A 80 -2.15 -16.18 -9.60
N ALA A 81 -2.70 -17.06 -8.75
CA ALA A 81 -2.23 -18.43 -8.60
C ALA A 81 -2.50 -19.30 -9.84
N ASP A 82 -3.63 -19.08 -10.52
CA ASP A 82 -4.05 -19.85 -11.69
C ASP A 82 -3.38 -19.35 -12.99
N SER A 83 -2.85 -18.11 -12.97
CA SER A 83 -2.16 -17.49 -14.10
C SER A 83 -1.05 -18.38 -14.69
N LYS A 84 -0.98 -18.39 -16.02
CA LYS A 84 0.12 -19.01 -16.79
C LYS A 84 1.03 -17.98 -17.44
N VAL A 85 0.81 -16.70 -17.15
CA VAL A 85 1.65 -15.62 -17.65
C VAL A 85 3.04 -15.77 -17.04
N SER A 86 4.05 -15.76 -17.89
CA SER A 86 5.45 -15.79 -17.51
C SER A 86 6.12 -14.50 -17.95
N GLY A 87 7.05 -13.99 -17.16
CA GLY A 87 7.77 -12.76 -17.47
C GLY A 87 8.17 -12.02 -16.19
N HIS A 88 8.60 -10.79 -16.35
CA HIS A 88 8.89 -9.91 -15.23
C HIS A 88 7.59 -9.61 -14.44
N PRO A 89 7.64 -9.42 -13.10
CA PRO A 89 6.44 -9.15 -12.31
C PRO A 89 5.58 -7.96 -12.80
N ILE A 90 6.21 -6.90 -13.33
CA ILE A 90 5.50 -5.78 -14.00
C ILE A 90 4.67 -6.28 -15.20
N ASP A 91 5.23 -7.15 -16.06
CA ASP A 91 4.50 -7.74 -17.19
C ASP A 91 3.32 -8.58 -16.72
N ILE A 92 3.55 -9.40 -15.70
CA ILE A 92 2.53 -10.28 -15.12
C ILE A 92 1.36 -9.44 -14.58
N ASN A 93 1.64 -8.43 -13.75
CA ASN A 93 0.61 -7.61 -13.14
C ASN A 93 -0.11 -6.73 -14.19
N TRP A 94 0.62 -6.18 -15.16
CA TRP A 94 0.02 -5.47 -16.29
C TRP A 94 -0.96 -6.34 -17.06
N THR A 95 -0.57 -7.59 -17.36
CA THR A 95 -1.41 -8.56 -18.07
C THR A 95 -2.63 -8.98 -17.26
N LEU A 96 -2.50 -9.13 -15.94
CA LEU A 96 -3.58 -9.57 -15.06
C LEU A 96 -4.52 -8.43 -14.62
N GLN A 97 -4.12 -7.17 -14.78
CA GLN A 97 -4.92 -6.02 -14.34
C GLN A 97 -6.38 -6.04 -14.85
N PRO A 98 -6.67 -6.34 -16.14
CA PRO A 98 -8.05 -6.42 -16.61
C PRO A 98 -8.90 -7.46 -15.86
N GLU A 99 -8.32 -8.62 -15.53
CA GLU A 99 -9.01 -9.68 -14.77
C GLU A 99 -9.25 -9.26 -13.31
N TYR A 100 -8.32 -8.53 -12.69
CA TYR A 100 -8.53 -7.96 -11.36
C TYR A 100 -9.67 -6.93 -11.35
N LEU A 101 -9.75 -6.07 -12.37
CA LEU A 101 -10.85 -5.11 -12.50
C LEU A 101 -12.19 -5.78 -12.75
N LYS A 102 -12.21 -6.83 -13.57
CA LYS A 102 -13.40 -7.67 -13.76
C LYS A 102 -13.84 -8.34 -12.45
N ALA A 103 -12.91 -8.86 -11.66
CA ALA A 103 -13.20 -9.43 -10.35
C ALA A 103 -13.77 -8.38 -9.38
N ALA A 104 -13.27 -7.14 -9.42
CA ALA A 104 -13.81 -6.05 -8.62
C ALA A 104 -15.27 -5.74 -8.97
N SER A 105 -15.61 -5.70 -10.26
CA SER A 105 -17.00 -5.55 -10.72
C SER A 105 -17.88 -6.73 -10.28
N GLN A 106 -17.37 -7.96 -10.36
CA GLN A 106 -18.08 -9.15 -9.89
C GLN A 106 -18.37 -9.09 -8.39
N VAL A 107 -17.38 -8.78 -7.56
CA VAL A 107 -17.56 -8.63 -6.10
C VAL A 107 -18.58 -7.55 -5.79
N SER A 108 -18.53 -6.42 -6.52
CA SER A 108 -19.47 -5.32 -6.32
C SER A 108 -20.92 -5.77 -6.52
N ASN A 109 -21.16 -6.58 -7.56
CA ASN A 109 -22.47 -7.14 -7.86
C ASN A 109 -22.88 -8.26 -6.87
N GLU A 110 -21.98 -9.19 -6.58
CA GLU A 110 -22.21 -10.33 -5.67
C GLU A 110 -22.55 -9.88 -4.24
N LEU A 111 -21.93 -8.80 -3.77
CA LEU A 111 -22.16 -8.24 -2.44
C LEU A 111 -23.24 -7.16 -2.42
N HIS A 112 -23.88 -6.86 -3.56
CA HIS A 112 -24.88 -5.79 -3.69
C HIS A 112 -24.40 -4.45 -3.10
N LEU A 113 -23.16 -4.07 -3.39
CA LEU A 113 -22.57 -2.84 -2.86
C LEU A 113 -23.34 -1.61 -3.36
N GLY A 114 -23.51 -0.60 -2.49
CA GLY A 114 -24.16 0.66 -2.86
C GLY A 114 -23.37 1.45 -3.92
N GLU A 115 -22.05 1.24 -3.97
CA GLU A 115 -21.14 1.82 -4.95
C GLU A 115 -20.15 0.73 -5.43
N PRO A 116 -19.70 0.75 -6.69
CA PRO A 116 -18.74 -0.22 -7.19
C PRO A 116 -17.36 -0.05 -6.55
N ILE A 117 -16.60 -1.14 -6.39
CA ILE A 117 -15.20 -1.09 -5.97
C ILE A 117 -14.40 -0.19 -6.94
N PRO A 118 -13.76 0.90 -6.46
CA PRO A 118 -12.99 1.78 -7.32
C PRO A 118 -11.76 1.11 -7.91
N LYS A 119 -11.31 1.57 -9.09
CA LYS A 119 -10.06 1.10 -9.70
C LYS A 119 -8.86 1.22 -8.74
N LEU A 120 -8.76 2.32 -8.00
CA LEU A 120 -7.72 2.53 -6.99
C LEU A 120 -7.78 1.44 -5.90
N CYS A 121 -8.97 1.15 -5.38
CA CYS A 121 -9.19 0.08 -4.40
C CYS A 121 -8.72 -1.28 -4.91
N THR A 122 -9.00 -1.60 -6.17
CA THR A 122 -8.47 -2.83 -6.80
C THR A 122 -6.95 -2.85 -6.81
N LEU A 123 -6.29 -1.77 -7.22
CA LEU A 123 -4.83 -1.68 -7.25
C LEU A 123 -4.21 -1.79 -5.85
N VAL A 124 -4.81 -1.15 -4.85
CA VAL A 124 -4.40 -1.26 -3.44
C VAL A 124 -4.54 -2.70 -2.94
N THR A 125 -5.67 -3.36 -3.24
CA THR A 125 -5.89 -4.77 -2.88
C THR A 125 -4.86 -5.69 -3.53
N THR A 126 -4.47 -5.42 -4.78
CA THR A 126 -3.45 -6.20 -5.51
C THR A 126 -2.03 -5.97 -5.00
N SER A 127 -1.74 -4.86 -4.33
CA SER A 127 -0.37 -4.44 -3.99
C SER A 127 0.45 -5.46 -3.18
N ALA A 128 -0.16 -6.18 -2.24
CA ALA A 128 0.54 -7.24 -1.49
C ALA A 128 0.89 -8.45 -2.36
N PHE A 129 0.04 -8.78 -3.33
CA PHE A 129 0.30 -9.83 -4.31
C PHE A 129 1.46 -9.45 -5.22
N ASP A 130 1.44 -8.20 -5.69
CA ASP A 130 2.50 -7.64 -6.52
C ASP A 130 3.86 -7.65 -5.80
N ALA A 131 3.88 -7.18 -4.55
CA ALA A 131 5.08 -7.20 -3.71
C ALA A 131 5.61 -8.64 -3.50
N ALA A 132 4.72 -9.61 -3.22
CA ALA A 132 5.11 -11.00 -3.05
C ALA A 132 5.73 -11.60 -4.31
N VAL A 133 5.16 -11.33 -5.49
CA VAL A 133 5.69 -11.82 -6.77
C VAL A 133 7.04 -11.16 -7.08
N HIS A 134 7.19 -9.85 -6.84
CA HIS A 134 8.48 -9.17 -6.99
C HIS A 134 9.56 -9.73 -6.07
N ASP A 135 9.24 -9.96 -4.79
CA ASP A 135 10.17 -10.56 -3.82
C ASP A 135 10.59 -11.97 -4.27
N ALA A 136 9.64 -12.81 -4.70
CA ALA A 136 9.94 -14.14 -5.22
C ALA A 136 10.81 -14.09 -6.49
N PHE A 137 10.56 -13.13 -7.38
CA PHE A 137 11.30 -12.96 -8.63
C PHE A 137 12.75 -12.52 -8.38
N GLY A 138 12.98 -11.54 -7.50
CA GLY A 138 14.35 -11.19 -7.09
C GLY A 138 15.08 -12.41 -6.53
N LYS A 139 14.44 -13.11 -5.57
CA LYS A 139 15.02 -14.29 -4.91
C LYS A 139 15.34 -15.43 -5.87
N VAL A 140 14.50 -15.71 -6.86
CA VAL A 140 14.78 -16.81 -7.81
C VAL A 140 16.00 -16.51 -8.68
N HIS A 141 16.29 -15.23 -8.90
CA HIS A 141 17.50 -14.78 -9.60
C HIS A 141 18.68 -14.48 -8.67
N ASN A 142 18.55 -14.77 -7.36
CA ASN A 142 19.55 -14.44 -6.34
C ASN A 142 19.91 -12.94 -6.31
N LEU A 143 18.90 -12.09 -6.46
CA LEU A 143 19.01 -10.63 -6.47
C LEU A 143 17.97 -10.01 -5.53
N ASN A 144 18.20 -8.77 -5.11
CA ASN A 144 17.10 -7.92 -4.67
C ASN A 144 16.22 -7.58 -5.88
N CYS A 145 14.89 -7.56 -5.72
CA CYS A 145 13.96 -7.30 -6.84
C CYS A 145 14.20 -5.96 -7.54
N TYR A 146 14.74 -4.94 -6.86
CA TYR A 146 15.08 -3.67 -7.50
C TYR A 146 16.13 -3.80 -8.62
N TYR A 147 17.01 -4.81 -8.54
CA TYR A 147 18.01 -5.10 -9.58
C TYR A 147 17.43 -5.83 -10.79
N THR A 148 16.16 -6.22 -10.78
CA THR A 148 15.52 -6.88 -11.91
C THR A 148 14.72 -5.94 -12.79
N TYR A 149 14.75 -4.63 -12.52
CA TYR A 149 13.99 -3.62 -13.28
C TYR A 149 14.72 -3.07 -14.51
N GLY A 150 15.63 -3.87 -15.08
CA GLY A 150 16.41 -3.53 -16.27
C GLY A 150 16.08 -4.39 -17.49
N PRO A 151 16.63 -4.06 -18.66
CA PRO A 151 16.45 -4.81 -19.91
C PRO A 151 16.91 -6.27 -19.84
N GLU A 152 17.74 -6.63 -18.86
CA GLU A 152 18.21 -7.99 -18.66
C GLU A 152 17.09 -8.96 -18.24
N PHE A 153 16.03 -8.43 -17.60
CA PHE A 153 14.92 -9.23 -17.07
C PHE A 153 13.56 -8.80 -17.61
N MET A 154 13.41 -7.55 -18.03
CA MET A 154 12.14 -7.01 -18.54
C MET A 154 12.02 -7.20 -20.06
N THR A 155 10.89 -7.75 -20.49
CA THR A 155 10.58 -7.94 -21.92
C THR A 155 10.34 -6.62 -22.64
N HIS A 156 9.69 -5.68 -21.96
CA HIS A 156 9.27 -4.40 -22.52
C HIS A 156 9.97 -3.24 -21.82
N ASP A 157 10.25 -2.18 -22.58
CA ASP A 157 10.62 -0.89 -22.00
C ASP A 157 9.38 -0.17 -21.44
N LEU A 158 9.60 0.96 -20.77
CA LEU A 158 8.53 1.74 -20.16
C LEU A 158 7.54 2.33 -21.18
N SER A 159 7.87 2.38 -22.48
CA SER A 159 6.94 2.91 -23.48
C SER A 159 5.72 2.03 -23.71
N TYR A 160 5.84 0.73 -23.43
CA TYR A 160 4.73 -0.20 -23.47
C TYR A 160 3.67 0.12 -22.40
N TYR A 161 4.06 0.58 -21.21
CA TYR A 161 3.14 0.85 -20.11
C TYR A 161 2.75 2.34 -19.97
N ALA A 162 3.69 3.25 -20.27
CA ALA A 162 3.57 4.68 -19.98
C ALA A 162 3.60 5.58 -21.24
N GLY A 163 3.66 4.98 -22.44
CA GLY A 163 3.57 5.69 -23.73
C GLY A 163 4.93 6.07 -24.34
N SER A 164 4.91 6.55 -25.59
CA SER A 164 6.09 6.70 -26.45
C SER A 164 7.21 7.60 -25.92
N GLY A 165 6.93 8.49 -24.98
CA GLY A 165 7.93 9.34 -24.32
C GLY A 165 8.99 8.58 -23.51
N PHE A 166 8.72 7.32 -23.17
CA PHE A 166 9.62 6.46 -22.39
C PHE A 166 10.36 5.41 -23.23
N ARG A 167 10.43 5.59 -24.54
CA ARG A 167 11.10 4.63 -25.45
C ARG A 167 12.57 4.42 -25.04
N GLY A 168 12.95 3.15 -24.94
CA GLY A 168 14.29 2.71 -24.51
C GLY A 168 14.60 2.96 -23.03
N MET A 169 13.63 3.39 -22.22
CA MET A 169 13.81 3.62 -20.79
C MET A 169 13.25 2.45 -19.99
N TYR A 170 13.99 2.02 -18.98
CA TYR A 170 13.57 1.00 -18.02
C TYR A 170 13.48 1.63 -16.61
N PRO A 171 12.73 1.01 -15.66
CA PRO A 171 12.60 1.59 -14.32
C PRO A 171 13.94 1.76 -13.60
N ASP A 172 14.94 0.92 -13.86
CA ASP A 172 16.30 1.04 -13.33
C ASP A 172 16.92 2.45 -13.49
N ARG A 173 16.59 3.17 -14.57
CA ARG A 173 17.03 4.54 -14.83
C ARG A 173 16.57 5.54 -13.77
N PHE A 174 15.48 5.23 -13.07
CA PHE A 174 14.86 6.07 -12.06
C PHE A 174 15.06 5.54 -10.64
N LEU A 175 15.88 4.49 -10.48
CA LEU A 175 16.16 3.86 -9.21
C LEU A 175 17.62 4.07 -8.81
N LEU A 176 17.86 4.10 -7.50
CA LEU A 176 19.22 4.06 -6.98
C LEU A 176 19.77 2.66 -7.16
N LYS A 177 20.94 2.54 -7.79
CA LYS A 177 21.65 1.25 -7.91
C LYS A 177 22.05 0.70 -6.54
N GLU A 178 22.48 1.57 -5.64
CA GLU A 178 22.85 1.17 -4.28
C GLU A 178 21.80 1.65 -3.29
N PRO A 179 21.23 0.77 -2.44
CA PRO A 179 20.30 1.18 -1.41
C PRO A 179 21.00 2.13 -0.43
N LYS A 180 20.26 3.15 0.03
CA LYS A 180 20.79 4.02 1.08
C LYS A 180 20.76 3.26 2.41
N PRO A 181 21.88 3.14 3.14
CA PRO A 181 21.90 2.44 4.43
C PRO A 181 21.14 3.19 5.53
N ARG A 182 20.74 4.44 5.27
CA ARG A 182 19.98 5.31 6.17
C ARG A 182 19.13 6.29 5.36
N MET A 183 17.90 6.53 5.81
CA MET A 183 16.93 7.44 5.21
C MET A 183 16.14 8.13 6.32
N PRO A 184 15.81 9.43 6.20
CA PRO A 184 14.94 10.09 7.18
C PRO A 184 13.57 9.43 7.26
N LEU A 185 13.10 9.22 8.49
CA LEU A 185 11.71 8.86 8.78
C LEU A 185 10.94 10.13 9.11
N TYR A 186 9.82 10.33 8.43
CA TYR A 186 8.94 11.48 8.69
C TYR A 186 7.87 11.08 9.69
N HIS A 187 7.81 11.78 10.82
CA HIS A 187 6.69 11.67 11.74
C HIS A 187 5.49 12.40 11.16
N LEU A 188 4.39 11.67 10.96
CA LEU A 188 3.15 12.25 10.46
C LEU A 188 2.44 12.96 11.62
N VAL A 189 2.25 14.26 11.50
CA VAL A 189 1.41 15.04 12.41
C VAL A 189 0.03 15.17 11.77
N SER A 190 -0.90 14.30 12.14
CA SER A 190 -2.29 14.32 11.70
C SER A 190 -3.01 15.58 12.16
N ALA A 191 -4.14 15.91 11.55
CA ALA A 191 -4.95 17.08 11.93
C ALA A 191 -5.66 16.93 13.29
N VAL A 192 -5.61 15.74 13.91
CA VAL A 192 -6.17 15.47 15.25
C VAL A 192 -5.10 15.12 16.28
N ASP A 193 -3.82 15.14 15.88
CA ASP A 193 -2.74 14.81 16.80
C ASP A 193 -2.48 16.01 17.73
N PRO A 194 -2.33 15.77 19.05
CA PRO A 194 -1.99 16.80 20.03
C PRO A 194 -0.63 17.42 19.73
N ILE A 195 -0.60 18.75 19.62
CA ILE A 195 0.64 19.53 19.55
C ILE A 195 0.99 20.00 20.96
N GLU A 196 0.01 20.50 21.70
CA GLU A 196 0.15 20.95 23.08
C GLU A 196 -0.57 20.03 24.06
N ASP A 197 -0.22 20.11 25.35
CA ASP A 197 -0.90 19.37 26.42
C ASP A 197 -2.40 19.70 26.51
N SER A 198 -2.77 20.93 26.17
CA SER A 198 -4.14 21.43 26.08
C SER A 198 -4.98 20.73 25.01
N ASP A 199 -4.36 20.18 23.96
CA ASP A 199 -5.06 19.42 22.92
C ASP A 199 -5.51 18.04 23.41
N ILE A 200 -4.98 17.56 24.54
CA ILE A 200 -5.31 16.24 25.09
C ILE A 200 -6.55 16.32 25.96
N THR A 201 -7.69 15.84 25.44
CA THR A 201 -8.92 15.68 26.23
C THR A 201 -8.77 14.62 27.33
N LYS A 202 -8.08 13.52 27.05
CA LYS A 202 -7.84 12.42 28.00
C LYS A 202 -6.55 11.68 27.66
N ARG A 203 -5.58 11.74 28.56
CA ARG A 203 -4.31 11.01 28.43
C ARG A 203 -4.53 9.50 28.51
N VAL A 204 -3.80 8.74 27.70
CA VAL A 204 -3.72 7.28 27.71
C VAL A 204 -2.88 6.81 28.89
N ASN A 205 -1.79 7.51 29.22
CA ASN A 205 -0.88 7.21 30.33
C ASN A 205 -0.33 5.78 30.34
N ASP A 206 0.02 5.23 29.17
CA ASP A 206 0.63 3.91 29.01
C ASP A 206 2.17 3.95 28.93
N GLY A 207 2.77 5.09 29.26
CA GLY A 207 4.23 5.29 29.29
C GLY A 207 4.85 5.75 27.98
N LEU A 208 4.06 5.96 26.93
CA LEU A 208 4.51 6.51 25.65
C LEU A 208 4.12 8.00 25.49
N PRO A 209 4.86 8.78 24.68
CA PRO A 209 4.51 10.18 24.39
C PRO A 209 3.12 10.37 23.80
N GLU A 210 2.47 11.49 24.10
CA GLU A 210 1.10 11.83 23.69
C GLU A 210 1.00 13.19 22.98
N THR A 211 2.02 14.07 23.10
CA THR A 211 2.14 15.32 22.31
C THR A 211 3.32 15.30 21.36
N LEU A 212 3.28 16.15 20.33
CA LEU A 212 4.41 16.31 19.40
C LEU A 212 5.74 16.66 20.11
N PRO A 213 5.82 17.61 21.05
CA PRO A 213 7.05 17.86 21.82
C PRO A 213 7.55 16.66 22.61
N GLU A 214 6.66 15.88 23.22
CA GLU A 214 7.05 14.64 23.92
C GLU A 214 7.65 13.62 22.92
N TRP A 215 7.03 13.45 21.73
CA TRP A 215 7.58 12.59 20.67
C TRP A 215 8.92 13.07 20.13
N ILE A 216 9.09 14.39 19.92
CA ILE A 216 10.35 14.98 19.49
C ILE A 216 11.47 14.61 20.46
N ASN A 217 11.21 14.74 21.77
CA ASN A 217 12.21 14.43 22.80
C ASN A 217 12.47 12.92 22.96
N HIS A 218 11.44 12.09 22.84
CA HIS A 218 11.56 10.63 23.01
C HIS A 218 12.26 9.97 21.82
N ASP A 219 11.84 10.28 20.59
CA ASP A 219 12.33 9.62 19.37
C ASP A 219 13.40 10.42 18.62
N GLY A 220 13.72 11.64 19.07
CA GLY A 220 14.69 12.51 18.39
C GLY A 220 14.19 12.95 17.01
N LEU A 221 12.91 13.28 16.89
CA LEU A 221 12.28 13.57 15.60
C LEU A 221 12.90 14.80 14.95
N THR A 222 13.33 14.63 13.69
CA THR A 222 13.97 15.70 12.89
C THR A 222 13.20 16.04 11.63
N HIS A 223 12.24 15.20 11.24
CA HIS A 223 11.48 15.33 10.00
C HIS A 223 10.00 15.15 10.30
N LEU A 224 9.20 16.18 10.01
CA LEU A 224 7.77 16.19 10.27
C LEU A 224 7.00 16.30 8.95
N LYS A 225 5.89 15.57 8.86
CA LYS A 225 4.91 15.70 7.78
C LYS A 225 3.60 16.19 8.39
N ILE A 226 3.32 17.48 8.25
CA ILE A 226 2.15 18.11 8.85
C ILE A 226 0.95 17.94 7.92
N LYS A 227 -0.18 17.47 8.48
CA LYS A 227 -1.48 17.45 7.80
C LYS A 227 -2.24 18.72 8.11
N LEU A 228 -2.54 19.44 7.04
CA LEU A 228 -3.44 20.59 7.04
C LEU A 228 -4.89 20.13 6.85
N ASN A 229 -5.83 20.90 7.37
CA ASN A 229 -7.26 20.76 7.16
C ASN A 229 -7.61 21.08 5.69
N GLY A 230 -6.99 22.11 5.12
CA GLY A 230 -7.10 22.49 3.71
C GLY A 230 -8.36 23.28 3.35
N ASN A 231 -9.32 23.40 4.28
CA ASN A 231 -10.55 24.18 4.12
C ASN A 231 -10.67 25.33 5.14
N ASP A 232 -9.70 25.47 6.06
CA ASP A 232 -9.63 26.54 7.05
C ASP A 232 -8.19 27.08 7.09
N LEU A 233 -7.97 28.19 6.39
CA LEU A 233 -6.64 28.78 6.24
C LEU A 233 -6.08 29.29 7.57
N GLN A 234 -6.93 29.87 8.42
CA GLN A 234 -6.47 30.42 9.70
C GLN A 234 -5.98 29.29 10.60
N TRP A 235 -6.79 28.22 10.72
CA TRP A 235 -6.40 27.02 11.47
C TRP A 235 -5.13 26.38 10.91
N ASP A 236 -4.99 26.29 9.58
CA ASP A 236 -3.81 25.71 8.94
C ASP A 236 -2.53 26.51 9.22
N VAL A 237 -2.62 27.84 9.27
CA VAL A 237 -1.48 28.72 9.58
C VAL A 237 -1.12 28.62 11.07
N GLU A 238 -2.11 28.72 11.97
CA GLU A 238 -1.91 28.63 13.41
C GLU A 238 -1.34 27.27 13.83
N ARG A 239 -1.63 26.20 13.10
CA ARG A 239 -1.04 24.87 13.34
C ARG A 239 0.46 24.78 13.02
N VAL A 240 0.97 25.67 12.17
CA VAL A 240 2.35 25.60 11.67
C VAL A 240 3.28 26.60 12.37
N LEU A 241 2.74 27.76 12.80
CA LEU A 241 3.48 28.82 13.50
C LEU A 241 3.70 28.49 14.98
#